data_AF-A0A8K0G495-F1
#
_entry.id   AF-A0A8K0G495-F1
#
_cell.length_a   1.000
_cell.length_b   1.000
_cell.length_c   1.000
_cell.angle_alpha   90.00
_cell.angle_beta   90.00
_cell.angle_gamma   90.00
#
_symmetry.space_group_name_H-M   'P 1'
#
loop_
_entity.id
_entity.type
_entity.pdbx_description
1 polymer ?
#
loop_
_entity_poly.entity_id
_entity_poly.type
_entity_poly.pdbx_seq_one_letter_code
_entity_poly.pdbx_strand_id
1 'polypeptide(L)'
;EKVVEELHSIFGDDKDRPETHRDLQGMKYLEAVIKETLRIYPTVPFFSRNVNEDIEYEGIILPKNATLQVFVYGLHRNPDVFPDPERFDPERFTQENQRNRHPYAYLPFSAGPRNCI
;
A
#
# COMPACT_ATOMS: atom_id res chain seq x y z
N GLU A 1 -21.29 3.74 0.05
CA GLU A 1 -22.04 4.30 -1.10
C GLU A 1 -21.21 4.21 -2.38
N LYS A 2 -20.10 4.94 -2.54
CA LYS A 2 -19.25 4.89 -3.76
C LYS A 2 -18.87 3.50 -4.29
N VAL A 3 -18.46 2.56 -3.44
CA VAL A 3 -18.16 1.17 -3.87
C VAL A 3 -19.42 0.49 -4.44
N VAL A 4 -20.57 0.71 -3.81
CA VAL A 4 -21.84 0.11 -4.27
C VAL A 4 -22.23 0.70 -5.62
N GLU A 5 -22.11 2.02 -5.79
CA GLU A 5 -22.33 2.70 -7.08
C GLU A 5 -21.38 2.19 -8.17
N GLU A 6 -20.10 2.00 -7.86
CA GLU A 6 -19.11 1.40 -8.77
C GLU A 6 -19.55 -0.01 -9.20
N LEU A 7 -19.93 -0.87 -8.24
CA LEU A 7 -20.36 -2.23 -8.55
C LEU A 7 -21.65 -2.24 -9.37
N HIS A 8 -22.61 -1.35 -9.09
CA HIS A 8 -23.80 -1.17 -9.93
C HIS A 8 -23.44 -0.72 -11.35
N SER A 9 -22.47 0.17 -11.51
CA SER A 9 -22.00 0.61 -12.83
C SER A 9 -21.33 -0.51 -13.63
N ILE A 10 -20.70 -1.48 -12.97
CA ILE A 10 -19.98 -2.59 -13.61
C ILE A 10 -20.93 -3.73 -13.97
N PHE A 11 -21.81 -4.10 -13.05
CA PHE A 11 -22.69 -5.28 -13.21
C PHE A 11 -24.07 -4.93 -13.79
N GLY A 12 -24.53 -3.68 -13.64
CA GLY A 12 -25.86 -3.28 -14.06
C GLY A 12 -26.95 -4.06 -13.32
N ASP A 13 -28.02 -4.41 -14.04
CA ASP A 13 -29.17 -5.15 -13.49
C ASP A 13 -29.07 -6.67 -13.69
N ASP A 14 -28.15 -7.15 -14.54
CA ASP A 14 -27.94 -8.57 -14.79
C ASP A 14 -27.03 -9.17 -13.71
N LYS A 15 -27.67 -9.72 -12.68
CA LYS A 15 -27.00 -10.34 -11.52
C LYS A 15 -26.69 -11.83 -11.71
N ASP A 16 -27.16 -12.43 -12.81
CA ASP A 16 -27.05 -13.86 -13.06
C ASP A 16 -25.91 -14.19 -14.04
N ARG A 17 -25.37 -13.18 -14.76
CA ARG A 17 -24.16 -13.36 -15.55
C ARG A 17 -22.95 -13.67 -14.66
N PRO A 18 -22.03 -14.55 -15.10
CA PRO A 18 -20.75 -14.73 -14.43
C PRO A 18 -19.90 -13.46 -14.43
N GLU A 19 -19.14 -13.25 -13.36
CA GLU A 19 -18.09 -12.24 -13.29
C GLU A 19 -16.91 -12.58 -14.22
N THR A 20 -16.28 -11.53 -14.75
CA THR A 20 -15.15 -11.64 -15.66
C THR A 20 -13.93 -10.89 -15.10
N HIS A 21 -12.74 -11.21 -15.59
CA HIS A 21 -11.54 -10.44 -15.27
C HIS A 21 -11.65 -8.95 -15.64
N ARG A 22 -12.45 -8.62 -16.66
CA ARG A 22 -12.68 -7.23 -17.06
C ARG A 22 -13.49 -6.46 -16.01
N ASP A 23 -14.44 -7.12 -15.35
CA ASP A 23 -15.22 -6.53 -14.26
C ASP A 23 -14.29 -6.13 -13.12
N LEU A 24 -13.37 -7.02 -12.73
CA LEU A 24 -12.36 -6.75 -11.69
C LEU A 24 -11.47 -5.56 -12.04
N GLN A 25 -11.07 -5.42 -13.31
CA GLN A 25 -10.25 -4.27 -13.75
C GLN A 25 -11.01 -2.94 -13.61
N GLY A 26 -12.34 -2.95 -13.62
CA GLY A 26 -13.19 -1.78 -13.44
C GLY A 26 -13.35 -1.34 -11.98
N MET A 27 -13.03 -2.19 -11.00
CA MET A 27 -13.23 -1.95 -9.56
C MET A 27 -12.16 -1.02 -8.94
N LYS A 28 -11.99 0.17 -9.50
CA LYS A 28 -10.91 1.11 -9.13
C LYS A 28 -11.08 1.69 -7.73
N TYR A 29 -12.31 2.03 -7.35
CA TYR A 29 -12.61 2.58 -6.05
C TYR A 29 -12.53 1.51 -4.96
N LEU A 30 -13.03 0.31 -5.24
CA LEU A 30 -12.81 -0.84 -4.35
C LEU A 30 -11.32 -1.14 -4.17
N GLU A 31 -10.51 -1.11 -5.23
CA GLU A 31 -9.06 -1.23 -5.14
C GLU A 31 -8.45 -0.15 -4.22
N ALA A 32 -8.92 1.11 -4.33
CA ALA A 32 -8.50 2.20 -3.47
C ALA A 32 -8.87 1.98 -1.99
N VAL A 33 -10.06 1.45 -1.72
CA VAL A 33 -10.52 1.06 -0.36
C VAL A 33 -9.64 -0.05 0.21
N ILE A 34 -9.30 -1.07 -0.57
CA ILE A 34 -8.41 -2.16 -0.15
C ILE A 34 -7.02 -1.59 0.18
N LYS A 35 -6.48 -0.71 -0.67
CA LYS A 35 -5.18 -0.06 -0.44
C LYS A 35 -5.18 0.79 0.82
N GLU A 36 -6.21 1.59 1.05
CA GLU A 36 -6.32 2.39 2.27
C GLU A 36 -6.47 1.54 3.53
N THR A 37 -7.16 0.41 3.42
CA THR A 37 -7.24 -0.59 4.50
C THR A 37 -5.86 -1.13 4.83
N LEU A 38 -5.07 -1.53 3.83
CA LEU A 38 -3.70 -2.02 4.02
C LEU A 38 -2.73 -0.93 4.48
N ARG A 39 -3.00 0.34 4.17
CA ARG A 39 -2.23 1.47 4.69
C ARG A 39 -2.40 1.57 6.21
N ILE A 40 -3.64 1.64 6.68
CA ILE A 40 -3.95 1.83 8.11
C ILE A 40 -3.69 0.55 8.90
N TYR A 41 -4.03 -0.61 8.35
CA TYR A 41 -3.94 -1.93 8.97
C TYR A 41 -3.07 -2.88 8.12
N PRO A 42 -1.74 -2.64 8.06
CA PRO A 42 -0.84 -3.52 7.33
C PRO A 42 -0.80 -4.89 8.01
N THR A 43 -1.00 -5.96 7.24
CA THR A 43 -0.93 -7.35 7.73
C THR A 43 0.44 -7.67 8.34
N VAL A 44 1.50 -7.08 7.76
CA VAL A 44 2.88 -7.16 8.27
C VAL A 44 3.34 -5.75 8.64
N PRO A 45 3.29 -5.36 9.93
CA PRO A 45 3.56 -3.98 10.36
C PRO A 45 5.05 -3.61 10.33
N PHE A 46 5.94 -4.60 10.28
CA PHE A 46 7.38 -4.42 10.08
C PHE A 46 8.02 -5.67 9.48
N PHE A 47 9.17 -5.49 8.85
CA PHE A 47 10.03 -6.60 8.42
C PHE A 47 11.50 -6.23 8.63
N SER A 48 12.38 -7.24 8.72
CA SER A 48 13.77 -7.03 9.07
C SER A 48 14.77 -7.68 8.10
N ARG A 49 16.01 -7.20 8.14
CA ARG A 49 17.17 -7.77 7.45
C ARG A 49 18.37 -7.78 8.38
N ASN A 50 19.16 -8.84 8.31
CA ASN A 50 20.46 -8.87 8.97
C ASN A 50 21.51 -8.25 8.06
N VAL A 51 22.35 -7.43 8.65
CA VAL A 51 23.47 -6.76 8.00
C VAL A 51 24.66 -7.74 8.01
N ASN A 52 25.13 -8.16 6.84
CA ASN A 52 26.16 -9.22 6.74
C ASN A 52 27.60 -8.67 6.72
N GLU A 53 27.74 -7.38 6.52
CA GLU A 53 29.00 -6.61 6.47
C GLU A 53 28.72 -5.17 6.87
N ASP A 54 29.74 -4.42 7.30
CA ASP A 54 29.54 -3.00 7.64
C ASP A 54 29.07 -2.23 6.38
N ILE A 55 27.97 -1.49 6.49
CA ILE A 55 27.41 -0.68 5.40
C ILE A 55 27.49 0.79 5.80
N GLU A 56 28.15 1.61 5.00
CA GLU A 56 28.07 3.07 5.14
C GLU A 56 26.85 3.60 4.37
N TYR A 57 25.94 4.26 5.08
CA TYR A 57 24.75 4.89 4.52
C TYR A 57 24.60 6.30 5.08
N GLU A 58 24.64 7.31 4.21
CA GLU A 58 24.53 8.74 4.60
C GLU A 58 25.47 9.15 5.75
N GLY A 59 26.70 8.63 5.76
CA GLY A 59 27.70 8.89 6.80
C GLY A 59 27.49 8.12 8.11
N ILE A 60 26.50 7.22 8.16
CA ILE A 60 26.24 6.31 9.28
C ILE A 60 26.75 4.92 8.94
N ILE A 61 27.51 4.31 9.85
CA ILE A 61 27.93 2.91 9.72
C ILE A 61 26.85 2.03 10.35
N LEU A 62 26.24 1.18 9.52
CA LEU A 62 25.39 0.08 9.93
C LEU A 62 26.30 -1.14 10.15
N PRO A 63 26.53 -1.55 11.41
CA PRO A 63 27.56 -2.56 11.68
C PRO A 63 27.10 -3.95 11.25
N LYS A 64 28.07 -4.78 10.87
CA LYS A 64 27.90 -6.20 10.65
C LYS A 64 27.21 -6.84 11.85
N ASN A 65 26.30 -7.76 11.55
CA ASN A 65 25.42 -8.47 12.49
C ASN A 65 24.33 -7.59 13.14
N ALA A 66 24.19 -6.32 12.77
CA ALA A 66 23.01 -5.55 13.15
C ALA A 66 21.74 -6.10 12.45
N THR A 67 20.59 -5.86 13.07
CA THR A 67 19.28 -6.09 12.45
C THR A 67 18.67 -4.75 12.07
N LEU A 68 18.46 -4.54 10.77
CA LEU A 68 17.69 -3.41 10.26
C LEU A 68 16.22 -3.79 10.25
N GLN A 69 15.36 -2.88 10.70
CA GLN A 69 13.93 -3.05 10.70
C GLN A 69 13.27 -1.92 9.91
N VAL A 70 12.39 -2.28 8.98
CA VAL A 70 11.52 -1.33 8.29
C VAL A 70 10.18 -1.34 8.99
N PHE A 71 9.83 -0.22 9.63
CA PHE A 71 8.57 -0.06 10.36
C PHE A 71 7.46 0.47 9.44
N VAL A 72 6.83 -0.46 8.69
CA VAL A 72 5.77 -0.16 7.71
C VAL A 72 4.58 0.55 8.36
N TYR A 73 4.18 0.15 9.56
CA TYR A 73 3.05 0.76 10.27
C TYR A 73 3.27 2.26 10.53
N GLY A 74 4.49 2.66 10.92
CA GLY A 74 4.86 4.07 11.10
C GLY A 74 5.05 4.80 9.78
N LEU A 75 5.69 4.16 8.79
CA LEU A 75 5.85 4.70 7.44
C LEU A 75 4.50 5.10 6.82
N HIS A 76 3.49 4.22 6.93
CA HIS A 76 2.14 4.45 6.44
C HIS A 76 1.36 5.53 7.19
N ARG A 77 1.90 6.01 8.32
CA ARG A 77 1.35 7.09 9.17
C ARG A 77 2.19 8.36 9.16
N ASN A 78 3.20 8.44 8.30
CA ASN A 78 3.99 9.66 8.17
C ASN A 78 3.09 10.81 7.65
N PRO A 79 2.83 11.87 8.43
CA PRO A 79 1.95 12.96 8.03
C PRO A 79 2.49 13.79 6.85
N ASP A 80 3.80 13.77 6.62
CA ASP A 80 4.43 14.44 5.48
C ASP A 80 4.08 13.76 4.14
N VAL A 81 3.71 12.47 4.19
CA VAL A 81 3.29 11.70 3.02
C VAL A 81 1.78 11.45 2.99
N PHE A 82 1.17 11.27 4.16
CA PHE A 82 -0.25 11.01 4.35
C PHE A 82 -0.85 12.03 5.34
N PRO A 83 -1.25 13.23 4.88
CA PRO A 83 -1.89 14.23 5.74
C PRO A 83 -3.12 13.64 6.44
N ASP A 84 -3.34 13.92 7.72
CA ASP A 84 -4.35 13.26 8.56
C ASP A 84 -4.24 11.71 8.52
N PRO A 85 -3.10 11.13 8.95
CA PRO A 85 -2.76 9.74 8.65
C PRO A 85 -3.71 8.70 9.27
N GLU A 86 -4.43 9.04 10.34
CA GLU A 86 -5.42 8.14 10.96
C GLU A 86 -6.79 8.19 10.26
N ARG A 87 -7.04 9.19 9.39
CA ARG A 87 -8.28 9.26 8.62
C ARG A 87 -8.26 8.21 7.51
N PHE A 88 -9.27 7.35 7.50
CA PHE A 88 -9.54 6.44 6.39
C PHE A 88 -10.04 7.24 5.18
N ASP A 89 -9.20 7.35 4.16
CA ASP A 89 -9.47 8.12 2.95
C ASP A 89 -9.01 7.38 1.67
N PRO A 90 -9.91 6.64 1.01
CA PRO A 90 -9.60 5.96 -0.25
C PRO A 90 -9.14 6.90 -1.36
N GLU A 91 -9.48 8.19 -1.32
CA GLU A 91 -9.11 9.14 -2.38
C GLU A 91 -7.58 9.31 -2.48
N ARG A 92 -6.82 8.96 -1.42
CA ARG A 92 -5.35 8.90 -1.46
C ARG A 92 -4.84 7.96 -2.56
N PHE A 93 -5.63 7.00 -3.00
CA PHE A 93 -5.25 6.01 -4.01
C PHE A 93 -5.93 6.23 -5.37
N THR A 94 -6.39 7.45 -5.66
CA THR A 94 -6.66 7.86 -7.04
C THR A 94 -5.35 7.97 -7.83
N GLN A 95 -5.42 7.94 -9.17
CA GLN A 95 -4.21 8.09 -10.00
C GLN A 95 -3.51 9.43 -9.75
N GLU A 96 -4.29 10.51 -9.61
CA GLU A 96 -3.78 11.86 -9.36
C GLU A 96 -3.01 11.95 -8.04
N ASN A 97 -3.60 11.45 -6.95
CA ASN A 97 -3.01 11.55 -5.61
C ASN A 97 -1.82 10.61 -5.38
N GLN A 98 -1.64 9.60 -6.24
CA GLN A 98 -0.47 8.72 -6.21
C GLN A 98 0.70 9.25 -7.04
N ARG A 99 0.46 10.11 -8.03
CA ARG A 99 1.44 10.45 -9.06
C ARG A 99 2.78 10.97 -8.51
N ASN A 100 2.73 11.74 -7.42
CA ASN A 100 3.92 12.35 -6.81
C ASN A 100 4.38 11.62 -5.54
N ARG A 101 3.74 10.51 -5.16
CA ARG A 101 4.11 9.77 -3.95
C ARG A 101 5.38 8.98 -4.21
N HIS A 102 6.34 9.07 -3.29
CA HIS A 102 7.55 8.27 -3.37
C HIS A 102 7.22 6.76 -3.43
N PRO A 103 7.85 5.96 -4.32
CA PRO A 103 7.50 4.55 -4.50
C PRO A 103 7.60 3.70 -3.23
N TYR A 104 8.49 4.09 -2.31
CA TYR A 104 8.69 3.39 -1.03
C TYR A 104 7.88 3.98 0.13
N ALA A 105 6.94 4.90 -0.10
CA ALA A 105 6.09 5.44 0.96
C ALA A 105 4.86 4.55 1.26
N TYR A 106 4.54 3.63 0.37
CA TYR A 106 3.44 2.67 0.53
C TYR A 106 3.95 1.26 0.23
N LEU A 107 4.18 0.47 1.27
CA LEU A 107 4.82 -0.85 1.23
C LEU A 107 3.94 -1.94 1.86
N PRO A 108 2.67 -2.09 1.46
CA PRO A 108 1.77 -3.10 2.04
C PRO A 108 2.28 -4.53 1.83
N PHE A 109 3.08 -4.74 0.80
CA PHE A 109 3.62 -6.04 0.37
C PHE A 109 5.14 -6.01 0.20
N SER A 110 5.84 -5.14 0.95
CA SER A 110 7.29 -4.90 0.81
C SER A 110 7.66 -4.40 -0.60
N ALA A 111 8.95 -4.35 -0.92
CA ALA A 111 9.48 -3.97 -2.22
C ALA A 111 10.79 -4.74 -2.54
N GLY A 112 11.22 -4.66 -3.81
CA GLY A 112 12.45 -5.29 -4.28
C GLY A 112 12.34 -6.83 -4.40
N PRO A 113 13.46 -7.56 -4.37
CA PRO A 113 13.52 -9.00 -4.70
C PRO A 113 12.83 -9.94 -3.70
N ARG A 114 12.30 -9.38 -2.60
CA ARG A 114 11.62 -10.12 -1.53
C ARG A 114 10.26 -9.48 -1.21
N ASN A 115 9.59 -8.94 -2.23
CA ASN A 115 8.18 -8.54 -2.14
C ASN A 115 7.27 -9.78 -2.15
N CYS A 116 5.98 -9.59 -1.81
CA CYS A 116 4.98 -10.66 -1.87
C CYS A 116 4.82 -11.18 -3.31
N ILE A 117 4.56 -12.49 -3.46
CA ILE A 117 4.32 -13.20 -4.74
C ILE A 117 2.88 -13.71 -4.75
#